data_AF-A0A2K3JI77-F1
#
_entry.id   AF-A0A2K3JI77-F1
#
_cell.length_a   1.000
_cell.length_b   1.000
_cell.length_c   1.000
_cell.angle_alpha   90.00
_cell.angle_beta   90.00
_cell.angle_gamma   90.00
#
_symmetry.space_group_name_H-M   'P 1'
#
loop_
_entity.id
_entity.type
_entity.pdbx_description
1 polymer ?
#
loop_
_entity_poly.entity_id
_entity_poly.type
_entity_poly.pdbx_seq_one_letter_code
_entity_poly.pdbx_strand_id
1 'polypeptide(L)'
;MIIKLLTAIATILVILISIFVILKINSEENIDNSISDVDKFVGKWRLINSEADAFEDEIPDTTEEPDSFVDNETYEFLSSGIYYHVVEEDNTSGVWEINNSMLVLTVDEPFGVLPVSYEFVFSDDNHRVTLSLIEDPGNFMEFEKVITS
;
A
#
# COMPACT_ATOMS: atom_id res chain seq x y z
N MET A 1 -44.94 27.54 38.58
CA MET A 1 -44.67 26.27 37.85
C MET A 1 -43.82 26.47 36.60
N ILE A 2 -44.10 27.49 35.78
CA ILE A 2 -43.42 27.77 34.50
C ILE A 2 -41.90 28.05 34.64
N ILE A 3 -41.47 28.77 35.67
CA ILE A 3 -40.06 29.11 35.88
C ILE A 3 -39.19 27.86 36.08
N LYS A 4 -39.65 26.89 36.90
CA LYS A 4 -38.92 25.63 37.14
C LYS A 4 -38.80 24.77 35.89
N LEU A 5 -39.82 24.80 35.02
CA LEU A 5 -39.82 24.08 33.75
C LEU A 5 -38.81 24.69 32.76
N LEU A 6 -38.75 26.03 32.68
CA LEU A 6 -37.78 26.73 31.84
C LEU A 6 -36.34 26.47 32.28
N THR A 7 -36.07 26.42 33.59
CA THR A 7 -34.73 26.11 34.10
C THR A 7 -34.30 24.70 33.73
N ALA A 8 -35.20 23.71 33.87
CA ALA A 8 -34.93 22.32 33.52
C ALA A 8 -34.56 22.16 32.03
N ILE A 9 -35.31 22.81 31.14
CA ILE A 9 -35.05 22.79 29.69
C ILE A 9 -33.67 23.40 29.38
N ALA A 10 -33.32 24.52 30.02
CA ALA A 10 -32.02 25.17 29.81
C ALA A 10 -30.85 24.25 30.24
N THR A 11 -30.96 23.56 31.39
CA THR A 11 -29.94 22.59 31.82
C THR A 11 -29.78 21.42 30.84
N ILE A 12 -30.89 20.86 30.33
CA ILE A 12 -30.84 19.78 29.36
C ILE A 12 -30.16 20.24 28.07
N LEU A 13 -30.46 21.46 27.62
CA LEU A 13 -29.85 22.03 26.42
C LEU A 13 -28.32 22.19 26.56
N VAL A 14 -27.87 22.67 27.72
CA VAL A 14 -26.43 22.83 28.01
C VAL A 14 -25.71 21.47 28.03
N ILE A 15 -26.34 20.44 28.62
CA ILE A 15 -25.80 19.08 28.62
C ILE A 15 -25.68 18.55 27.18
N LEU A 16 -26.71 18.72 26.36
CA LEU A 16 -26.71 18.27 24.97
C LEU A 16 -25.64 18.98 24.13
N ILE A 17 -25.48 20.30 24.30
CA ILE A 17 -24.43 21.06 23.60
C ILE A 17 -23.04 20.58 24.05
N SER A 18 -22.85 20.31 25.35
CA SER A 18 -21.57 19.84 25.87
C SER A 18 -21.21 18.45 25.33
N ILE A 19 -22.17 17.53 25.26
CA ILE A 19 -22.00 16.21 24.66
C ILE A 19 -21.68 16.33 23.17
N PHE A 20 -22.39 17.20 22.45
CA PHE A 20 -22.14 17.42 21.02
C PHE A 20 -20.72 17.96 20.76
N VAL A 21 -20.23 18.89 21.60
CA VAL A 21 -18.87 19.43 21.50
C VAL A 21 -17.83 18.34 21.78
N ILE A 22 -18.03 17.51 22.81
CA ILE A 22 -17.11 16.40 23.13
C ILE A 22 -17.09 15.37 21.99
N LEU A 23 -18.26 14.99 21.46
CA LEU A 23 -18.35 14.07 20.32
C LEU A 23 -17.69 14.65 19.07
N LYS A 24 -17.83 15.94 18.82
CA LYS A 24 -17.20 16.61 17.69
C LYS A 24 -15.68 16.67 17.84
N ILE A 25 -15.16 17.02 19.02
CA ILE A 25 -13.72 17.05 19.29
C ILE A 25 -13.14 15.64 19.16
N ASN A 26 -13.77 14.62 19.75
CA ASN A 26 -13.31 13.23 19.59
C ASN A 26 -13.43 12.73 18.15
N SER A 27 -14.38 13.24 17.36
CA SER A 27 -14.52 12.89 15.95
C SER A 27 -13.47 13.58 15.07
N GLU A 28 -13.05 14.80 15.41
CA GLU A 28 -12.01 15.56 14.71
C GLU A 28 -10.60 15.08 15.11
N GLU A 29 -10.42 14.67 16.36
CA GLU A 29 -9.17 14.11 16.89
C GLU A 29 -8.96 12.64 16.45
N ASN A 30 -10.03 11.96 16.01
CA ASN A 30 -10.01 10.58 15.51
C ASN A 30 -10.20 10.52 13.97
N ILE A 31 -9.92 11.62 13.27
CA ILE A 31 -9.49 11.52 11.87
C ILE A 31 -8.04 11.06 11.95
N ASP A 32 -7.88 9.74 12.01
CA ASP A 32 -6.59 9.10 11.81
C ASP A 32 -6.03 9.69 10.50
N ASN A 33 -4.93 10.45 10.58
CA ASN A 33 -4.22 10.97 9.41
C ASN A 33 -3.49 9.81 8.70
N SER A 34 -4.10 8.63 8.63
CA SER A 34 -3.57 7.48 7.93
C SER A 34 -3.65 7.79 6.44
N ILE A 35 -2.49 7.95 5.82
CA ILE A 35 -2.34 7.98 4.36
C ILE A 35 -3.03 6.72 3.82
N SER A 36 -3.89 6.87 2.80
CA SER A 36 -4.58 5.71 2.23
C SER A 36 -3.57 4.75 1.60
N ASP A 37 -3.86 3.44 1.57
CA ASP A 37 -2.92 2.49 0.96
C ASP A 37 -2.69 2.77 -0.53
N VAL A 38 -3.70 3.31 -1.22
CA VAL A 38 -3.56 3.82 -2.59
C VAL A 38 -2.48 4.91 -2.64
N ASP A 39 -2.56 5.91 -1.76
CA ASP A 39 -1.58 7.00 -1.72
C ASP A 39 -0.17 6.51 -1.33
N LYS A 40 -0.08 5.46 -0.49
CA LYS A 40 1.20 4.83 -0.15
C LYS A 40 1.85 4.18 -1.38
N PHE A 41 1.06 3.47 -2.20
CA PHE A 41 1.55 2.82 -3.41
C PHE A 41 1.96 3.79 -4.51
N VAL A 42 1.32 4.96 -4.63
CA VAL A 42 1.66 5.93 -5.69
C VAL A 42 3.13 6.33 -5.65
N GLY A 43 3.79 6.22 -6.80
CA GLY A 43 5.21 6.52 -6.99
C GLY A 43 5.98 5.38 -7.65
N LYS A 44 7.30 5.56 -7.74
CA LYS A 44 8.21 4.58 -8.32
C LYS A 44 8.78 3.66 -7.24
N TRP A 45 8.89 2.38 -7.56
CA TRP A 45 9.36 1.30 -6.71
C TRP A 45 10.40 0.48 -7.46
N ARG A 46 11.41 0.01 -6.74
CA ARG A 46 12.46 -0.87 -7.25
C ARG A 46 12.35 -2.21 -6.56
N LEU A 47 12.36 -3.29 -7.33
CA LEU A 47 12.41 -4.65 -6.79
C LEU A 47 13.77 -4.87 -6.11
N ILE A 48 13.77 -5.33 -4.87
CA ILE A 48 14.98 -5.55 -4.07
C ILE A 48 15.17 -7.02 -3.65
N ASN A 49 14.16 -7.87 -3.84
CA ASN A 49 14.27 -9.31 -3.66
C ASN A 49 13.15 -10.03 -4.44
N SER A 50 13.51 -11.08 -5.19
CA SER A 50 12.57 -11.95 -5.92
C SER A 50 12.68 -13.43 -5.54
N GLU A 51 13.51 -13.78 -4.55
CA GLU A 51 13.83 -15.17 -4.26
C GLU A 51 12.86 -15.80 -3.26
N ALA A 52 11.95 -16.63 -3.78
CA ALA A 52 11.41 -17.78 -3.07
C ALA A 52 12.37 -18.98 -3.28
N ASP A 53 13.25 -19.20 -2.29
CA ASP A 53 14.05 -20.41 -1.99
C ASP A 53 14.78 -21.17 -3.12
N ALA A 54 16.13 -21.13 -3.09
CA ALA A 54 16.98 -22.31 -3.32
C ALA A 54 18.38 -22.16 -2.69
N PHE A 55 18.49 -22.03 -1.35
CA PHE A 55 19.72 -22.46 -0.68
C PHE A 55 19.66 -23.97 -0.45
N GLU A 56 19.81 -24.77 -1.51
CA GLU A 56 20.27 -26.16 -1.37
C GLU A 56 21.80 -26.14 -1.28
N ASP A 57 22.34 -26.17 -0.06
CA ASP A 57 23.63 -26.76 0.34
C ASP A 57 24.91 -26.51 -0.51
N GLU A 58 24.99 -25.47 -1.34
CA GLU A 58 26.23 -25.08 -1.99
C GLU A 58 26.96 -23.99 -1.19
N ILE A 59 28.18 -24.32 -0.74
CA ILE A 59 29.13 -23.34 -0.21
C ILE A 59 29.37 -22.34 -1.36
N PRO A 60 29.09 -21.03 -1.19
CA PRO A 60 29.23 -20.08 -2.28
C PRO A 60 30.68 -20.09 -2.77
N ASP A 61 30.89 -20.31 -4.07
CA ASP A 61 32.20 -20.16 -4.68
C ASP A 61 32.56 -18.67 -4.68
N THR A 62 33.30 -18.26 -3.65
CA THR A 62 33.75 -16.87 -3.44
C THR A 62 34.72 -16.35 -4.52
N THR A 63 34.97 -17.10 -5.60
CA THR A 63 35.81 -16.68 -6.73
C THR A 63 35.03 -16.20 -7.95
N GLU A 64 33.71 -16.36 -7.97
CA GLU A 64 32.86 -15.67 -8.95
C GLU A 64 32.66 -14.22 -8.50
N GLU A 65 32.91 -13.27 -9.42
CA GLU A 65 32.45 -11.90 -9.19
C GLU A 65 30.94 -11.96 -8.94
N PRO A 66 30.40 -11.25 -7.94
CA PRO A 66 28.96 -11.26 -7.72
C PRO A 66 28.30 -10.87 -9.03
N ASP A 67 27.46 -11.76 -9.57
CA ASP A 67 26.55 -11.38 -10.65
C ASP A 67 25.95 -10.05 -10.24
N SER A 68 26.18 -9.02 -11.05
CA SER A 68 25.69 -7.68 -10.71
C SER A 68 24.17 -7.81 -10.63
N PHE A 69 23.63 -7.88 -9.42
CA PHE A 69 22.19 -7.90 -9.20
C PHE A 69 21.62 -6.74 -10.00
N VAL A 70 20.89 -7.09 -11.04
CA VAL A 70 20.50 -6.16 -12.09
C VAL A 70 19.53 -5.16 -11.46
N ASP A 71 20.01 -3.93 -11.26
CA ASP A 71 19.34 -2.77 -10.68
C ASP A 71 18.10 -2.27 -11.47
N ASN A 72 17.49 -3.08 -12.35
CA ASN A 72 16.68 -2.56 -13.46
C ASN A 72 15.17 -2.85 -13.40
N GLU A 73 14.69 -3.67 -12.47
CA GLU A 73 13.25 -3.93 -12.37
C GLU A 73 12.54 -2.88 -11.51
N THR A 74 11.74 -2.03 -12.17
CA THR A 74 11.00 -0.96 -11.48
C THR A 74 9.54 -0.95 -11.85
N TYR A 75 8.72 -0.54 -10.88
CA TYR A 75 7.29 -0.35 -11.02
C TYR A 75 6.95 1.11 -10.71
N GLU A 76 6.15 1.75 -11.54
CA GLU A 76 5.63 3.10 -11.27
C GLU A 76 4.11 3.07 -11.22
N PHE A 77 3.54 3.33 -10.04
CA PHE A 77 2.10 3.36 -9.82
C PHE A 77 1.60 4.81 -9.86
N LEU A 78 0.74 5.12 -10.83
CA LEU A 78 0.14 6.43 -10.97
C LEU A 78 -1.22 6.48 -10.25
N SER A 79 -1.55 7.65 -9.70
CA SER A 79 -2.87 7.90 -9.07
C SER A 79 -4.05 7.77 -10.04
N SER A 80 -3.80 7.69 -11.35
CA SER A 80 -4.80 7.40 -12.38
C SER A 80 -5.25 5.94 -12.41
N GLY A 81 -4.59 5.05 -11.65
CA GLY A 81 -4.80 3.60 -11.71
C GLY A 81 -4.00 2.91 -12.82
N ILE A 82 -3.07 3.61 -13.49
CA ILE A 82 -2.14 3.03 -14.45
C ILE A 82 -0.84 2.68 -13.74
N TYR A 83 -0.25 1.53 -14.05
CA TYR A 83 1.12 1.22 -13.64
C TYR A 83 2.01 0.95 -14.85
N TYR A 84 3.29 1.24 -14.69
CA TYR A 84 4.35 0.86 -15.61
C TYR A 84 5.28 -0.13 -14.92
N HIS A 85 5.67 -1.17 -15.63
CA HIS A 85 6.64 -2.17 -15.22
C HIS A 85 7.75 -2.17 -16.25
N VAL A 86 8.97 -1.92 -15.78
CA VAL A 86 10.17 -1.78 -16.61
C VAL A 86 11.15 -2.85 -16.18
N VAL A 87 11.51 -3.74 -17.11
CA VAL A 87 12.53 -4.79 -16.94
C VAL A 87 13.49 -4.70 -18.12
N GLU A 88 14.68 -4.15 -17.90
CA GLU A 88 15.72 -3.97 -18.93
C GLU A 88 15.23 -3.40 -20.28
N GLU A 89 14.82 -4.27 -21.21
CA GLU A 89 14.37 -3.95 -22.57
C GLU A 89 12.85 -4.07 -22.76
N ASP A 90 12.16 -4.68 -21.80
CA ASP A 90 10.71 -4.89 -21.82
C ASP A 90 9.99 -3.89 -20.93
N ASN A 91 9.08 -3.14 -21.55
CA ASN A 91 8.21 -2.21 -20.86
C ASN A 91 6.77 -2.67 -20.99
N THR A 92 6.19 -3.01 -19.86
CA THR A 92 4.81 -3.44 -19.74
C THR A 92 4.02 -2.36 -19.03
N SER A 93 2.78 -2.14 -19.43
CA SER A 93 1.85 -1.26 -18.72
C SER A 93 0.56 -1.99 -18.44
N GLY A 94 -0.16 -1.49 -17.44
CA GLY A 94 -1.46 -2.02 -17.13
C GLY A 94 -2.23 -1.15 -16.17
N VAL A 95 -3.30 -1.72 -15.62
CA VAL A 95 -4.15 -1.11 -14.61
C VAL A 95 -3.83 -1.73 -13.25
N TRP A 96 -3.79 -0.91 -12.22
CA TRP A 96 -3.68 -1.35 -10.84
C TRP A 96 -4.79 -0.77 -9.98
N GLU A 97 -5.22 -1.52 -8.98
CA GLU A 97 -6.16 -1.06 -7.98
C GLU A 97 -5.91 -1.75 -6.63
N ILE A 98 -6.39 -1.12 -5.56
CA ILE A 98 -6.46 -1.74 -4.23
C ILE A 98 -7.90 -2.17 -4.00
N ASN A 99 -8.12 -3.47 -3.85
CA ASN A 99 -9.45 -4.06 -3.62
C ASN A 99 -9.41 -4.96 -2.37
N ASN A 100 -10.23 -4.64 -1.37
CA ASN A 100 -10.29 -5.39 -0.10
C ASN A 100 -8.91 -5.62 0.56
N SER A 101 -8.03 -4.61 0.54
CA SER A 101 -6.64 -4.69 1.06
C SER A 101 -5.71 -5.61 0.26
N MET A 102 -6.05 -5.92 -0.99
CA MET A 102 -5.17 -6.60 -1.93
C MET A 102 -4.78 -5.63 -3.05
N LEU A 103 -3.54 -5.76 -3.52
CA LEU A 103 -3.09 -5.12 -4.74
C LEU A 103 -3.48 -6.01 -5.92
N VAL A 104 -4.19 -5.47 -6.89
CA VAL A 104 -4.58 -6.18 -8.12
C VAL A 104 -3.87 -5.51 -9.30
N LEU A 105 -3.10 -6.29 -10.05
CA LEU A 105 -2.40 -5.86 -11.27
C LEU A 105 -3.03 -6.53 -12.48
N THR A 106 -3.44 -5.74 -13.46
CA THR A 106 -4.00 -6.22 -14.74
C THR A 106 -3.14 -5.69 -15.88
N VAL A 107 -2.45 -6.58 -16.58
CA VAL A 107 -1.56 -6.19 -17.69
C VAL A 107 -2.36 -5.91 -18.97
N ASP A 108 -2.02 -4.85 -19.69
CA ASP A 108 -2.57 -4.54 -21.01
C ASP A 108 -1.81 -5.32 -22.12
N GLU A 109 -2.09 -6.62 -22.30
CA GLU A 109 -1.62 -7.36 -23.49
C GLU A 109 -2.72 -7.63 -24.53
N PRO A 110 -2.36 -7.69 -25.83
CA PRO A 110 -3.31 -7.88 -26.93
C PRO A 110 -4.06 -9.23 -26.92
N PHE A 111 -3.61 -10.22 -26.13
CA PHE A 111 -4.19 -11.57 -26.10
C PHE A 111 -4.90 -11.93 -24.79
N GLY A 112 -5.10 -10.95 -23.91
CA GLY A 112 -5.84 -11.09 -22.66
C GLY A 112 -4.97 -11.63 -21.53
N VAL A 113 -4.82 -10.82 -20.48
CA VAL A 113 -4.13 -11.21 -19.25
C VAL A 113 -5.15 -11.31 -18.12
N LEU A 114 -4.96 -12.29 -17.24
CA LEU A 114 -5.74 -12.42 -16.02
C LEU A 114 -5.21 -11.44 -14.97
N PRO A 115 -6.09 -10.83 -14.16
CA PRO A 115 -5.64 -10.00 -13.04
C PRO A 115 -4.86 -10.85 -12.04
N VAL A 116 -3.71 -10.37 -11.62
CA VAL A 116 -2.88 -10.99 -10.58
C VAL A 116 -3.09 -10.24 -9.27
N SER A 117 -3.36 -10.97 -8.19
CA SER A 117 -3.66 -10.37 -6.88
C SER A 117 -2.58 -10.69 -5.85
N TYR A 118 -2.21 -9.68 -5.08
CA TYR A 118 -1.20 -9.75 -4.03
C TYR A 118 -1.77 -9.28 -2.70
N GLU A 119 -1.48 -10.00 -1.63
CA GLU A 119 -1.46 -9.42 -0.29
C GLU A 119 -0.25 -8.50 -0.17
N PHE A 120 -0.39 -7.38 0.54
CA PHE A 120 0.72 -6.45 0.74
C PHE A 120 0.89 -6.07 2.20
N VAL A 121 2.15 -5.86 2.59
CA VAL A 121 2.52 -5.35 3.90
C VAL A 121 3.52 -4.21 3.72
N PHE A 122 3.13 -3.01 4.13
CA PHE A 122 4.04 -1.88 4.20
C PHE A 122 4.91 -1.94 5.46
N SER A 123 6.15 -1.50 5.33
CA SER A 123 6.99 -1.09 6.45
C SER A 123 6.42 0.14 7.16
N ASP A 124 6.80 0.35 8.43
CA ASP A 124 6.30 1.45 9.27
C ASP A 124 6.54 2.84 8.65
N ASP A 125 7.61 3.00 7.87
CA ASP A 125 7.97 4.26 7.22
C ASP A 125 7.41 4.39 5.79
N ASN A 126 6.70 3.38 5.29
CA ASN A 126 6.17 3.26 3.94
C ASN A 126 7.21 3.34 2.80
N HIS A 127 8.50 3.10 3.09
CA HIS A 127 9.55 3.04 2.06
C HIS A 127 9.74 1.64 1.48
N ARG A 128 9.24 0.61 2.17
CA ARG A 128 9.26 -0.78 1.70
C ARG A 128 7.88 -1.40 1.72
N VAL A 129 7.64 -2.28 0.76
CA VAL A 129 6.44 -3.12 0.70
C VAL A 129 6.82 -4.55 0.29
N THR A 130 6.24 -5.52 0.98
CA THR A 130 6.31 -6.93 0.60
C THR A 130 4.98 -7.30 -0.05
N LEU A 131 5.03 -7.91 -1.23
CA LEU A 131 3.88 -8.43 -1.96
C LEU A 131 3.92 -9.96 -1.92
N SER A 132 2.85 -10.60 -1.48
CA SER A 132 2.70 -12.06 -1.47
C SER A 132 1.64 -12.47 -2.48
N LEU A 133 2.00 -13.32 -3.44
CA LEU A 133 1.07 -13.76 -4.47
C LEU A 133 -0.04 -14.63 -3.85
N ILE A 134 -1.30 -14.29 -4.09
CA ILE A 134 -2.44 -15.04 -3.51
C ILE A 134 -2.50 -16.48 -4.04
N GLU A 135 -2.21 -16.68 -5.32
CA GLU A 135 -2.30 -18.00 -5.95
C GLU A 135 -1.15 -18.93 -5.53
N ASP A 136 -0.03 -18.36 -5.10
CA ASP A 136 1.12 -19.08 -4.58
C ASP A 136 1.82 -18.26 -3.48
N PRO A 137 1.36 -18.37 -2.21
CA PRO A 137 1.88 -17.56 -1.10
C PRO A 137 3.35 -17.82 -0.76
N GLY A 138 3.97 -18.85 -1.32
CA GLY A 138 5.41 -19.06 -1.23
C GLY A 138 6.21 -18.10 -2.10
N ASN A 139 5.57 -17.49 -3.11
CA ASN A 139 6.15 -16.51 -3.99
C ASN A 139 5.86 -15.10 -3.47
N PHE A 140 6.91 -14.39 -3.06
CA PHE A 140 6.83 -13.02 -2.59
C PHE A 140 7.87 -12.15 -3.28
N MET A 141 7.57 -10.87 -3.37
CA MET A 141 8.44 -9.84 -3.91
C MET A 141 8.59 -8.72 -2.90
N GLU A 142 9.79 -8.18 -2.77
CA GLU A 142 10.04 -7.01 -1.92
C GLU A 142 10.45 -5.81 -2.76
N PHE A 143 9.85 -4.66 -2.44
CA PHE A 143 10.10 -3.41 -3.15
C PHE A 143 10.55 -2.31 -2.19
N GLU A 144 11.39 -1.42 -2.72
CA GLU A 144 11.79 -0.18 -2.09
C GLU A 144 11.32 1.02 -2.92
N LYS A 145 10.78 2.04 -2.26
CA LYS A 145 10.29 3.26 -2.91
C LYS A 145 11.46 4.11 -3.39
N VAL A 146 11.44 4.49 -4.66
CA VAL A 146 12.44 5.35 -5.26
C VAL A 146 12.08 6.81 -4.97
N ILE A 147 12.87 7.44 -4.09
CA ILE A 147 12.69 8.86 -3.75
C ILE A 147 13.52 9.70 -4.72
N THR A 148 12.85 10.36 -5.67
CA THR A 148 13.51 11.35 -6.53
C THR A 148 13.55 12.70 -5.80
N SER A 149 14.76 13.21 -5.54
CA SER A 149 15.03 14.52 -4.92
C SER A 149 14.68 15.71 -5.80
#